data_AF-T1AYD0-F1
#
_entry.id   AF-T1AYD0-F1
#
_cell.length_a   1.000
_cell.length_b   1.000
_cell.length_c   1.000
_cell.angle_alpha   90.00
_cell.angle_beta   90.00
_cell.angle_gamma   90.00
#
_symmetry.space_group_name_H-M   'P 1'
#
loop_
_entity.id
_entity.type
_entity.pdbx_description
1 polymer ?
#
loop_
_entity_poly.entity_id
_entity_poly.type
_entity_poly.pdbx_seq_one_letter_code
_entity_poly.pdbx_strand_id
1 'polypeptide(L)'
;AEAFRKLTRAALEEFSTCKASEEQRAAFEKALDYVPLGAGAGDLKAAVERAEKALDAECERLHYLSVPPSAALSCVRMLGEAGLVQRSRIIMEKPFGTDLASAKSLNAKLHAVFSEEQIFRIDHFLGKEPAQNILAF
;
A
#
# COMPACT_ATOMS: atom_id res chain seq x y z
N ALA A 1 -14.54 10.67 0.83
CA ALA A 1 -13.30 11.38 0.45
C ALA A 1 -12.99 12.58 1.34
N GLU A 2 -13.90 13.53 1.55
CA GLU A 2 -13.60 14.81 2.24
C GLU A 2 -13.04 14.67 3.67
N ALA A 3 -13.66 13.83 4.50
CA ALA A 3 -13.16 13.57 5.86
C ALA A 3 -11.72 12.99 5.86
N PHE A 4 -11.40 12.13 4.90
CA PHE A 4 -10.06 11.57 4.76
C PHE A 4 -9.04 12.65 4.35
N ARG A 5 -9.39 13.53 3.40
CA ARG A 5 -8.54 14.66 3.02
C ARG A 5 -8.26 15.60 4.18
N LYS A 6 -9.28 15.90 5.01
CA LYS A 6 -9.12 16.71 6.22
C LYS A 6 -8.17 16.06 7.22
N LEU A 7 -8.30 14.75 7.43
CA LEU A 7 -7.38 13.98 8.29
C LEU A 7 -5.94 14.05 7.77
N THR A 8 -5.74 13.82 6.47
CA THR A 8 -4.40 13.88 5.85
C THR A 8 -3.81 15.28 5.94
N ARG A 9 -4.59 16.34 5.71
CA ARG A 9 -4.15 17.72 5.85
C ARG A 9 -3.65 18.02 7.27
N ALA A 10 -4.44 17.66 8.29
CA ALA A 10 -4.06 17.87 9.69
C ALA A 10 -2.74 17.14 10.03
N ALA A 11 -2.59 15.89 9.57
CA ALA A 11 -1.35 15.13 9.78
C ALA A 11 -0.14 15.77 9.06
N LEU A 12 -0.32 16.30 7.85
CA LEU A 12 0.75 17.00 7.14
C LEU A 12 1.12 18.32 7.82
N GLU A 13 0.15 19.07 8.34
CA GLU A 13 0.40 20.31 9.08
C GLU A 13 1.18 20.07 10.38
N GLU A 14 0.92 18.96 11.07
CA GLU A 14 1.58 18.60 12.33
C GLU A 14 2.97 17.98 12.13
N PHE A 15 3.11 17.05 11.18
CA PHE A 15 4.31 16.20 11.09
C PHE A 15 5.20 16.45 9.87
N SER A 16 4.74 17.18 8.85
CA SER A 16 5.56 17.41 7.66
C SER A 16 6.69 18.40 7.93
N THR A 17 7.91 18.00 7.61
CA THR A 17 9.08 18.89 7.57
C THR A 17 9.29 19.52 6.19
N CYS A 18 8.48 19.14 5.19
CA CYS A 18 8.58 19.63 3.82
C CYS A 18 7.85 20.97 3.64
N LYS A 19 8.55 21.96 3.08
CA LYS A 19 7.96 23.25 2.67
C LYS A 19 7.30 23.11 1.29
N ALA A 20 6.11 22.49 1.25
CA ALA A 20 5.28 22.46 0.06
C ALA A 20 4.51 23.78 -0.09
N SER A 21 4.50 24.34 -1.30
CA SER A 21 3.65 25.47 -1.70
C SER A 21 2.16 25.11 -1.59
N GLU A 22 1.31 26.14 -1.53
CA GLU A 22 -0.15 25.93 -1.51
C GLU A 22 -0.64 25.21 -2.77
N GLU A 23 -0.06 25.49 -3.95
CA GLU A 23 -0.41 24.76 -5.17
C GLU A 23 -0.04 23.27 -5.07
N GLN A 24 1.14 22.94 -4.53
CA GLN A 24 1.56 21.55 -4.35
C GLN A 24 0.67 20.80 -3.35
N ARG A 25 0.29 21.46 -2.25
CA ARG A 25 -0.65 20.90 -1.25
C ARG A 25 -2.02 20.64 -1.86
N ALA A 26 -2.56 21.61 -2.58
CA ALA A 26 -3.85 21.48 -3.26
C ALA A 26 -3.83 20.35 -4.31
N ALA A 27 -2.74 20.23 -5.08
CA ALA A 27 -2.58 19.16 -6.06
C ALA A 27 -2.54 17.77 -5.39
N PHE A 28 -1.78 17.63 -4.30
CA PHE A 28 -1.71 16.39 -3.52
C PHE A 28 -3.07 16.00 -2.95
N GLU A 29 -3.80 16.92 -2.33
CA GLU A 29 -5.12 16.63 -1.76
C GLU A 29 -6.16 16.24 -2.80
N LYS A 30 -6.09 16.84 -4.00
CA LYS A 30 -6.96 16.47 -5.12
C LYS A 30 -6.70 15.03 -5.59
N ALA A 31 -5.47 14.53 -5.46
CA ALA A 31 -5.11 13.16 -5.80
C ALA A 31 -5.57 12.12 -4.76
N LEU A 32 -5.96 12.55 -3.55
CA LEU A 32 -6.45 11.65 -2.51
C LEU A 32 -7.92 11.27 -2.75
N ASP A 33 -8.19 9.96 -2.72
CA ASP A 33 -9.54 9.39 -2.67
C ASP A 33 -9.66 8.39 -1.50
N TYR A 34 -10.88 8.01 -1.13
CA TYR A 34 -11.14 7.08 -0.05
C TYR A 34 -12.29 6.13 -0.38
N VAL A 35 -12.03 4.83 -0.24
CA VAL A 35 -13.02 3.76 -0.38
C VAL A 35 -13.13 3.01 0.96
N PRO A 36 -14.33 2.95 1.58
CA PRO A 36 -14.50 2.18 2.80
C PRO A 36 -14.47 0.67 2.49
N LEU A 37 -13.96 -0.13 3.43
CA LEU A 37 -13.86 -1.60 3.25
C LEU A 37 -15.21 -2.27 2.91
N GLY A 38 -16.31 -1.75 3.45
CA GLY A 38 -17.66 -2.27 3.20
C GLY A 38 -18.20 -2.04 1.79
N ALA A 39 -17.55 -1.19 0.98
CA ALA A 39 -17.92 -0.94 -0.41
C ALA A 39 -17.56 -2.12 -1.34
N GLY A 40 -16.59 -2.95 -0.93
CA GLY A 40 -16.21 -4.16 -1.63
C GLY A 40 -15.32 -3.92 -2.87
N ALA A 41 -15.02 -5.03 -3.56
CA ALA A 41 -14.02 -5.08 -4.63
C ALA A 41 -14.38 -4.22 -5.86
N GLY A 42 -15.66 -4.12 -6.21
CA GLY A 42 -16.12 -3.34 -7.37
C GLY A 42 -15.86 -1.85 -7.22
N ASP A 43 -16.21 -1.28 -6.06
CA ASP A 43 -16.00 0.13 -5.78
C ASP A 43 -14.52 0.48 -5.61
N LEU A 44 -13.74 -0.44 -5.02
CA LEU A 44 -12.28 -0.31 -4.95
C LEU A 44 -11.67 -0.25 -6.35
N LYS A 45 -12.05 -1.18 -7.24
CA LYS A 45 -11.61 -1.19 -8.64
C LYS A 45 -11.96 0.12 -9.34
N ALA A 46 -13.21 0.56 -9.23
CA ALA A 46 -13.67 1.79 -9.86
C ALA A 46 -12.90 3.03 -9.37
N ALA A 47 -12.57 3.10 -8.08
CA ALA A 47 -11.78 4.20 -7.53
C ALA A 47 -10.34 4.21 -8.07
N VAL A 48 -9.70 3.04 -8.12
CA VAL A 48 -8.34 2.93 -8.68
C VAL A 48 -8.34 3.31 -10.16
N GLU A 49 -9.28 2.81 -10.96
CA GLU A 49 -9.35 3.16 -12.39
C GLU A 49 -9.60 4.65 -12.63
N ARG A 50 -10.38 5.32 -11.76
CA ARG A 50 -10.54 6.78 -11.81
C ARG A 50 -9.22 7.50 -11.49
N ALA A 51 -8.49 7.04 -10.48
CA ALA A 51 -7.20 7.61 -10.11
C ALA A 51 -6.16 7.44 -11.24
N GLU A 52 -6.09 6.24 -11.85
CA GLU A 52 -5.19 5.98 -12.99
C GLU A 52 -5.49 6.90 -14.18
N LYS A 53 -6.77 7.07 -14.53
CA LYS A 53 -7.18 8.00 -15.61
C LYS A 53 -6.82 9.45 -15.30
N ALA A 54 -6.85 9.86 -14.03
CA ALA A 54 -6.53 11.22 -13.63
C ALA A 54 -5.02 11.55 -13.68
N LEU A 55 -4.16 10.53 -13.65
CA LEU A 55 -2.70 10.70 -13.78
C LEU A 55 -2.26 10.95 -15.24
N ASP A 56 -3.10 10.58 -16.22
CA ASP A 56 -2.84 10.74 -17.66
C ASP A 56 -1.46 10.19 -18.10
N ALA A 57 -1.04 9.08 -17.49
CA ALA A 57 0.25 8.44 -17.74
C ALA A 57 0.17 6.93 -17.50
N GLU A 58 1.11 6.17 -18.05
CA GLU A 58 1.32 4.79 -17.63
C GLU A 58 1.72 4.77 -16.15
N CYS A 59 1.04 3.94 -15.37
CA CYS A 59 1.30 3.80 -13.93
C CYS A 59 1.35 2.34 -13.52
N GLU A 60 2.19 2.07 -12.52
CA GLU A 60 2.16 0.84 -11.73
C GLU A 60 1.49 1.12 -10.38
N ARG A 61 0.92 0.07 -9.77
CA ARG A 61 0.22 0.16 -8.48
C ARG A 61 1.11 -0.31 -7.35
N LEU A 62 1.04 0.39 -6.23
CA LEU A 62 1.70 -0.04 -4.99
C LEU A 62 0.65 -0.19 -3.90
N HIS A 63 0.40 -1.42 -3.46
CA HIS A 63 -0.55 -1.74 -2.41
C HIS A 63 0.17 -1.80 -1.06
N TYR A 64 0.08 -0.74 -0.26
CA TYR A 64 0.67 -0.72 1.08
C TYR A 64 -0.33 -1.21 2.14
N LEU A 65 -0.07 -2.37 2.74
CA LEU A 65 -0.95 -2.94 3.77
C LEU A 65 -0.56 -2.46 5.18
N SER A 66 -0.98 -1.25 5.51
CA SER A 66 -0.89 -0.69 6.87
C SER A 66 -2.10 -1.11 7.72
N VAL A 67 -2.31 -2.42 7.85
CA VAL A 67 -3.44 -3.03 8.57
C VAL A 67 -2.97 -4.07 9.59
N PRO A 68 -3.77 -4.40 10.62
CA PRO A 68 -3.44 -5.49 11.53
C PRO A 68 -3.23 -6.82 10.79
N PRO A 69 -2.36 -7.73 11.27
CA PRO A 69 -2.06 -9.00 10.59
C PRO A 69 -3.29 -9.87 10.29
N SER A 70 -4.30 -9.82 11.17
CA SER A 70 -5.56 -10.54 10.99
C SER A 70 -6.39 -10.06 9.79
N ALA A 71 -6.17 -8.82 9.33
CA ALA A 71 -6.86 -8.21 8.19
C ALA A 71 -6.03 -8.25 6.89
N ALA A 72 -4.73 -8.54 6.94
CA ALA A 72 -3.88 -8.49 5.75
C ALA A 72 -4.36 -9.45 4.65
N LEU A 73 -4.71 -10.69 5.02
CA LEU A 73 -5.17 -11.69 4.06
C LEU A 73 -6.53 -11.37 3.43
N SER A 74 -7.43 -10.70 4.16
CA SER A 74 -8.70 -10.26 3.57
C SER A 74 -8.49 -9.13 2.57
N CYS A 75 -7.56 -8.20 2.85
CA CYS A 75 -7.15 -7.18 1.88
C CYS A 75 -6.52 -7.80 0.62
N VAL A 76 -5.61 -8.76 0.78
CA VAL A 76 -4.98 -9.48 -0.35
C VAL A 76 -6.03 -10.14 -1.24
N ARG A 77 -7.02 -10.82 -0.64
CA ARG A 77 -8.13 -11.43 -1.39
C ARG A 77 -8.96 -10.38 -2.12
N MET A 78 -9.30 -9.28 -1.46
CA MET A 78 -10.07 -8.19 -2.07
C MET A 78 -9.34 -7.59 -3.28
N LEU A 79 -8.02 -7.44 -3.22
CA LEU A 79 -7.20 -6.97 -4.35
C LEU A 79 -7.25 -7.95 -5.53
N GLY A 80 -7.21 -9.26 -5.25
CA GLY A 80 -7.39 -10.32 -6.24
C GLY A 80 -8.78 -10.28 -6.88
N GLU A 81 -9.83 -10.22 -6.06
CA GLU A 81 -11.23 -10.14 -6.51
C GLU A 81 -11.51 -8.85 -7.32
N ALA A 82 -10.86 -7.74 -6.97
CA ALA A 82 -10.95 -6.47 -7.70
C ALA A 82 -10.16 -6.45 -9.02
N GLY A 83 -9.35 -7.48 -9.31
CA GLY A 83 -8.49 -7.51 -10.49
C GLY A 83 -7.36 -6.48 -10.46
N LEU A 84 -6.90 -6.09 -9.26
CA LEU A 84 -5.90 -5.03 -9.05
C LEU A 84 -4.47 -5.56 -8.88
N VAL A 85 -4.25 -6.85 -9.16
CA VAL A 85 -2.96 -7.54 -9.00
C VAL A 85 -1.99 -7.25 -10.16
N GLN A 86 -2.50 -7.15 -11.38
CA GLN A 86 -1.65 -6.89 -12.55
C GLN A 86 -1.01 -5.50 -12.46
N ARG A 87 0.25 -5.39 -12.90
CA ARG A 87 1.07 -4.16 -12.83
C ARG A 87 1.12 -3.58 -11.42
N SER A 88 1.21 -4.46 -10.41
CA SER A 88 1.22 -4.03 -9.02
C SER A 88 2.28 -4.74 -8.19
N ARG A 89 2.67 -4.09 -7.11
CA ARG A 89 3.47 -4.66 -6.02
C ARG A 89 2.70 -4.49 -4.72
N ILE A 90 2.93 -5.38 -3.77
CA ILE A 90 2.33 -5.35 -2.45
C ILE A 90 3.40 -5.20 -1.39
N ILE A 91 3.19 -4.27 -0.46
CA ILE A 91 4.03 -4.04 0.71
C ILE A 91 3.31 -4.61 1.92
N MET A 92 3.98 -5.52 2.63
CA MET A 92 3.51 -6.19 3.83
C MET A 92 4.37 -5.77 5.03
N GLU A 93 3.71 -5.47 6.14
CA GLU A 93 4.37 -5.23 7.44
C GLU A 93 4.46 -6.49 8.28
N LYS A 94 5.42 -6.51 9.21
CA LYS A 94 5.57 -7.58 10.20
C LYS A 94 4.36 -7.65 11.16
N PRO A 95 4.09 -8.82 11.78
CA PRO A 95 4.77 -10.11 11.63
C PRO A 95 4.36 -10.90 10.38
N PHE A 96 5.33 -11.60 9.79
CA PHE A 96 5.13 -12.50 8.64
C PHE A 96 4.82 -13.95 9.04
N GLY A 97 4.10 -14.11 10.16
CA GLY A 97 3.99 -15.36 10.91
C GLY A 97 4.74 -15.28 12.24
N THR A 98 4.31 -16.09 13.19
CA THR A 98 4.89 -16.16 14.56
C THR A 98 5.68 -17.44 14.78
N ASP A 99 5.61 -18.38 13.84
CA ASP A 99 6.35 -19.63 13.78
C ASP A 99 6.49 -20.07 12.31
N LEU A 100 7.24 -21.15 12.08
CA LEU A 100 7.48 -21.68 10.74
C LEU A 100 6.17 -22.07 10.00
N ALA A 101 5.20 -22.64 10.73
CA ALA A 101 3.97 -23.16 10.13
C ALA A 101 3.07 -22.01 9.67
N SER A 102 2.88 -20.99 10.51
CA SER A 102 2.13 -19.78 10.22
C SER A 102 2.80 -18.95 9.13
N ALA A 103 4.14 -18.86 9.10
CA ALA A 103 4.88 -18.18 8.03
C ALA A 103 4.68 -18.89 6.68
N LYS A 104 4.82 -20.21 6.62
CA LYS A 104 4.55 -21.00 5.40
C LYS A 104 3.11 -20.84 4.93
N SER A 105 2.15 -20.84 5.85
CA SER A 105 0.73 -20.65 5.54
C SER A 105 0.44 -19.26 4.98
N LEU A 106 1.00 -18.21 5.60
CA LEU A 106 0.90 -16.84 5.08
C LEU A 106 1.50 -16.75 3.67
N ASN A 107 2.70 -17.30 3.48
CA ASN A 107 3.39 -17.26 2.20
C ASN A 107 2.61 -17.94 1.09
N ALA A 108 2.07 -19.13 1.34
CA ALA A 108 1.25 -19.86 0.37
C ALA A 108 -0.01 -19.07 -0.02
N LYS A 109 -0.65 -18.39 0.94
CA LYS A 109 -1.84 -17.57 0.67
C LYS A 109 -1.53 -16.29 -0.10
N LEU A 110 -0.37 -15.67 0.14
CA LEU A 110 0.09 -14.54 -0.66
C LEU A 110 0.36 -14.99 -2.11
N HIS A 111 1.04 -16.13 -2.28
CA HIS A 111 1.34 -16.69 -3.61
C HIS A 111 0.14 -17.18 -4.41
N ALA A 112 -1.00 -17.39 -3.76
CA ALA A 112 -2.25 -17.63 -4.48
C ALA A 112 -2.75 -16.38 -5.24
N VAL A 113 -2.21 -15.20 -4.95
CA VAL A 113 -2.64 -13.92 -5.53
C VAL A 113 -1.49 -13.16 -6.19
N PHE A 114 -0.30 -13.14 -5.61
CA PHE A 114 0.87 -12.38 -6.08
C PHE A 114 2.06 -13.30 -6.35
N SER A 115 2.85 -13.03 -7.39
CA SER A 115 4.16 -13.68 -7.56
C SER A 115 5.20 -13.11 -6.59
N GLU A 116 6.31 -13.81 -6.35
CA GLU A 116 7.29 -13.40 -5.34
C GLU A 116 7.92 -12.04 -5.65
N GLU A 117 8.20 -11.75 -6.92
CA GLU A 117 8.74 -10.46 -7.38
C GLU A 117 7.80 -9.26 -7.11
N GLN A 118 6.52 -9.53 -6.83
CA GLN A 118 5.54 -8.51 -6.46
C GLN A 118 5.47 -8.28 -4.94
N ILE A 119 6.04 -9.15 -4.11
CA ILE A 119 5.84 -9.15 -2.66
C ILE A 119 7.05 -8.52 -1.94
N PHE A 120 6.80 -7.38 -1.31
CA PHE A 120 7.79 -6.66 -0.50
C PHE A 120 7.44 -6.81 0.98
N ARG A 121 8.25 -7.60 1.70
CA ARG A 121 8.11 -7.80 3.15
C ARG A 121 9.02 -6.80 3.86
N ILE A 122 8.44 -5.81 4.51
CA ILE A 122 9.21 -4.74 5.15
C ILE A 122 9.79 -5.22 6.48
N ASP A 123 11.11 -5.23 6.53
CA ASP A 123 11.86 -5.18 7.77
C ASP A 123 12.68 -3.88 7.78
N HIS A 124 12.27 -2.93 8.62
CA HIS A 124 12.92 -1.63 8.70
C HIS A 124 14.40 -1.70 9.13
N PHE A 125 14.87 -2.82 9.70
CA PHE A 125 16.30 -3.01 9.96
C PHE A 125 17.10 -3.08 8.66
N LEU A 126 16.54 -3.64 7.59
CA LEU A 126 17.20 -3.73 6.27
C LEU A 126 17.30 -2.37 5.56
N GLY A 127 16.49 -1.40 5.97
CA GLY A 127 16.57 -0.02 5.47
C GLY A 127 17.60 0.87 6.17
N LYS A 128 18.30 0.36 7.20
CA LYS A 128 19.30 1.14 7.93
C LYS A 128 20.64 1.12 7.20
N GLU A 129 21.30 2.28 7.17
CA GLU A 129 22.59 2.49 6.51
C GLU A 129 23.64 1.42 6.85
N PRO A 130 23.83 0.99 8.12
CA PRO A 130 24.80 -0.05 8.43
C PRO A 130 24.49 -1.40 7.80
N ALA A 131 23.20 -1.77 7.66
CA ALA A 131 22.80 -3.04 7.06
C ALA A 131 23.05 -3.03 5.54
N GLN A 132 22.80 -1.91 4.88
CA GLN A 132 23.07 -1.73 3.45
C GLN A 132 24.57 -1.74 3.15
N ASN A 133 25.38 -1.15 4.05
CA ASN A 133 26.83 -1.09 3.89
C ASN A 133 27.52 -2.45 3.97
N ILE A 134 26.92 -3.49 4.56
CA ILE A 134 27.48 -4.85 4.59
C ILE A 134 27.74 -5.39 3.17
N LEU A 135 26.89 -5.03 2.20
CA LEU A 135 27.00 -5.51 0.82
C LEU A 135 27.91 -4.65 -0.07
N ALA A 136 28.35 -3.48 0.44
CA ALA A 136 29.21 -2.55 -0.29
C ALA A 136 30.71 -2.79 -0.04
N PHE A 137 31.06 -3.62 0.94
CA PHE A 137 32.42 -4.05 1.28
C PHE A 137 32.62 -5.53 0.97
#